data_AF-A0A951JMR7-F1
#
_entry.id   AF-A0A951JMR7-F1
#
_cell.length_a   1.000
_cell.length_b   1.000
_cell.length_c   1.000
_cell.angle_alpha   90.00
_cell.angle_beta   90.00
_cell.angle_gamma   90.00
#
_symmetry.space_group_name_H-M   'P 1'
#
loop_
_entity.id
_entity.type
_entity.pdbx_description
1 polymer ?
#
loop_
_entity_poly.entity_id
_entity_poly.type
_entity_poly.pdbx_seq_one_letter_code
_entity_poly.pdbx_strand_id
1 'polypeptide(L)'
;MPLSNSTPKDYVVLTTWRTGSTWLMDRLNSVPGVQGHVELFYHLPRRSPPKAGCNDYPRYVERTKAGIRPWSVMKYLDGVYSRKEAIGFKLMYEHLRAYPEILWFIVKRRLRVIHLVRDNHLDVVISSQLASTSGTWHRTRDE
;
A
#
# COMPACT_ATOMS: atom_id res chain seq x y z
N MET A 1 -18.87 21.11 -9.00
CA MET A 1 -17.63 21.90 -8.90
C MET A 1 -16.51 21.10 -9.55
N PRO A 2 -15.83 21.61 -10.59
CA PRO A 2 -14.66 20.92 -11.13
C PRO A 2 -13.56 20.99 -10.07
N LEU A 3 -13.06 19.83 -9.64
CA LEU A 3 -11.86 19.73 -8.81
C LEU A 3 -10.73 20.43 -9.56
N SER A 4 -10.06 21.36 -8.89
CA SER A 4 -8.84 22.04 -9.36
C SER A 4 -7.90 21.04 -10.05
N ASN A 5 -7.37 21.42 -11.23
CA ASN A 5 -6.33 20.69 -12.00
C ASN A 5 -5.00 20.62 -11.23
N SER A 6 -5.00 20.07 -10.02
CA SER A 6 -3.78 19.77 -9.28
C SER A 6 -3.19 18.48 -9.84
N THR A 7 -1.93 18.54 -10.28
CA THR A 7 -1.18 17.35 -10.67
C THR A 7 -1.18 16.36 -9.51
N PRO A 8 -1.59 15.09 -9.73
CA PRO A 8 -1.54 14.08 -8.69
C PRO A 8 -0.13 13.96 -8.10
N LYS A 9 -0.04 13.75 -6.78
CA LYS A 9 1.24 13.67 -6.05
C LYS A 9 1.49 12.26 -5.55
N ASP A 10 2.75 11.88 -5.50
CA ASP A 10 3.18 10.63 -4.87
C ASP A 10 2.71 10.57 -3.41
N TYR A 11 2.28 9.38 -2.98
CA TYR A 11 1.60 9.21 -1.69
C TYR A 11 1.89 7.86 -1.03
N VAL A 12 1.55 7.76 0.25
CA VAL A 12 1.52 6.49 0.99
C VAL A 12 0.24 6.42 1.80
N VAL A 13 -0.43 5.26 1.78
CA VAL A 13 -1.57 4.99 2.66
C VAL A 13 -1.04 4.27 3.89
N LEU A 14 -0.90 5.00 4.99
CA LEU A 14 -0.47 4.48 6.28
C LEU A 14 -1.68 3.96 7.06
N THR A 15 -1.64 2.70 7.49
CA THR A 15 -2.81 2.02 8.06
C THR A 15 -2.41 0.77 8.85
N THR A 16 -3.38 0.09 9.46
CA THR A 16 -3.29 -1.34 9.85
C THR A 16 -4.23 -2.20 9.00
N TRP A 17 -4.28 -3.52 9.25
CA TRP A 17 -5.18 -4.44 8.55
C TRP A 17 -6.66 -4.18 8.89
N ARG A 18 -7.55 -4.59 7.96
CA ARG A 18 -9.02 -4.54 8.10
C ARG A 18 -9.64 -3.14 8.33
N THR A 19 -8.92 -2.08 7.99
CA THR A 19 -9.41 -0.69 8.05
C THR A 19 -10.21 -0.24 6.83
N GLY A 20 -10.31 -1.08 5.79
CA GLY A 20 -10.88 -0.68 4.49
C GLY A 20 -9.84 -0.11 3.52
N SER A 21 -8.54 -0.20 3.84
CA SER A 21 -7.46 0.28 2.96
C SER A 21 -7.48 -0.31 1.55
N THR A 22 -8.00 -1.52 1.38
CA THR A 22 -8.22 -2.11 0.04
C THR A 22 -9.22 -1.32 -0.79
N TRP A 23 -10.39 -1.05 -0.24
CA TRP A 23 -11.41 -0.25 -0.93
C TRP A 23 -10.88 1.16 -1.26
N LEU A 24 -10.15 1.78 -0.33
CA LEU A 24 -9.53 3.09 -0.57
C LEU A 24 -8.53 3.02 -1.74
N MET A 25 -7.70 1.98 -1.82
CA MET A 25 -6.77 1.83 -2.93
C MET A 25 -7.47 1.58 -4.26
N ASP A 26 -8.58 0.84 -4.29
CA ASP A 26 -9.35 0.65 -5.52
C ASP A 26 -9.95 1.99 -5.98
N ARG A 27 -10.40 2.84 -5.04
CA ARG A 27 -10.85 4.20 -5.35
C ARG A 27 -9.72 5.08 -5.87
N LEU A 28 -8.54 5.05 -5.26
CA LEU A 28 -7.40 5.85 -5.71
C LEU A 28 -6.94 5.43 -7.12
N ASN A 29 -6.93 4.13 -7.43
CA ASN A 29 -6.62 3.61 -8.76
C ASN A 29 -7.65 3.99 -9.84
N SER A 30 -8.86 4.43 -9.46
CA SER A 30 -9.86 4.92 -10.42
C SER A 30 -9.61 6.36 -10.88
N VAL A 31 -8.65 7.06 -10.26
CA VAL A 31 -8.28 8.44 -10.63
C VAL A 31 -7.27 8.40 -11.78
N PRO A 32 -7.51 9.09 -12.91
CA PRO A 32 -6.56 9.15 -14.02
C PRO A 32 -5.18 9.67 -13.58
N GLY A 33 -4.12 8.98 -14.00
CA GLY A 33 -2.74 9.36 -13.67
C GLY A 33 -2.31 9.04 -12.24
N VAL A 34 -3.10 8.25 -11.49
CA VAL A 34 -2.78 7.75 -10.16
C VAL A 34 -2.65 6.23 -10.17
N GLN A 35 -1.58 5.74 -9.58
CA GLN A 35 -1.33 4.31 -9.44
C GLN A 35 -1.09 3.96 -7.97
N GLY A 36 -1.92 3.08 -7.43
CA GLY A 36 -1.90 2.65 -6.04
C GLY A 36 -1.56 1.17 -5.92
N HIS A 37 -0.33 0.89 -5.49
CA HIS A 37 0.13 -0.46 -5.21
C HIS A 37 -0.35 -0.98 -3.85
N VAL A 38 -0.49 -2.29 -3.72
CA VAL A 38 -0.81 -2.92 -2.44
C VAL A 38 0.38 -2.87 -1.46
N GLU A 39 0.45 -3.82 -0.53
CA GLU A 39 1.55 -3.98 0.42
C GLU A 39 2.85 -4.44 -0.29
N LEU A 40 3.67 -3.47 -0.70
CA LEU A 40 4.98 -3.70 -1.34
C LEU A 40 6.01 -4.33 -0.39
N PHE A 41 5.86 -4.10 0.91
CA PHE A 41 6.75 -4.60 1.97
C PHE A 41 6.20 -5.81 2.72
N TYR A 42 5.19 -6.49 2.16
CA TYR A 42 4.73 -7.75 2.72
C TYR A 42 5.85 -8.79 2.64
N HIS A 43 6.08 -9.52 3.73
CA HIS A 43 7.24 -10.37 3.93
C HIS A 43 7.23 -11.66 3.07
N LEU A 44 6.09 -12.04 2.51
CA LEU A 44 5.98 -13.18 1.60
C LEU A 44 5.90 -12.76 0.14
N PRO A 45 6.46 -13.56 -0.80
CA PRO A 45 6.20 -13.39 -2.21
C PRO A 45 4.70 -13.58 -2.50
N ARG A 46 4.23 -13.03 -3.61
CA ARG A 46 2.85 -13.18 -4.05
C ARG A 46 2.63 -14.62 -4.51
N ARG A 47 1.54 -15.23 -4.04
CA ARG A 47 1.11 -16.56 -4.47
C ARG A 47 0.10 -16.53 -5.62
N SER A 48 -0.59 -15.40 -5.81
CA SER A 48 -1.62 -15.21 -6.84
C SER A 48 -1.72 -13.71 -7.19
N PRO A 49 -2.21 -13.36 -8.40
CA PRO A 49 -2.50 -11.97 -8.72
C PRO A 49 -3.49 -11.40 -7.69
N PRO A 50 -3.24 -10.22 -7.12
CA PRO A 50 -4.10 -9.72 -6.05
C PRO A 50 -5.45 -9.27 -6.61
N LYS A 51 -6.51 -9.54 -5.86
CA LYS A 51 -7.90 -9.20 -6.25
C LYS A 51 -8.22 -7.69 -6.17
N ALA A 52 -7.26 -6.86 -5.75
CA ALA A 52 -7.46 -5.43 -5.52
C ALA A 52 -6.14 -4.65 -5.60
N GLY A 53 -6.24 -3.35 -5.92
CA GLY A 53 -5.13 -2.45 -6.17
C GLY A 53 -4.34 -2.74 -7.45
N CYS A 54 -3.36 -1.90 -7.75
CA CYS A 54 -2.45 -2.10 -8.88
C CYS A 54 -1.25 -2.98 -8.47
N ASN A 55 -0.86 -3.95 -9.30
CA ASN A 55 0.10 -4.99 -8.91
C ASN A 55 1.18 -5.31 -9.94
N ASP A 56 1.38 -4.41 -10.89
CA ASP A 56 2.42 -4.52 -11.91
C ASP A 56 3.85 -4.26 -11.38
N TYR A 57 4.01 -3.91 -10.11
CA TYR A 57 5.32 -3.78 -9.45
C TYR A 57 5.58 -4.91 -8.45
N PRO A 58 6.75 -5.61 -8.49
CA PRO A 58 7.07 -6.69 -7.56
C PRO A 58 7.27 -6.18 -6.13
N ARG A 59 6.94 -6.99 -5.12
CA ARG A 59 7.23 -6.74 -3.71
C ARG A 59 8.73 -6.66 -3.46
N TYR A 60 9.11 -6.00 -2.37
CA TYR A 60 10.50 -5.86 -1.97
C TYR A 60 11.21 -7.23 -1.84
N VAL A 61 10.55 -8.20 -1.20
CA VAL A 61 11.07 -9.56 -1.01
C VAL A 61 11.23 -10.37 -2.30
N GLU A 62 10.51 -10.00 -3.35
CA GLU A 62 10.61 -10.65 -4.67
C GLU A 62 11.80 -10.11 -5.47
N ARG A 63 12.11 -8.82 -5.29
CA ARG A 63 13.19 -8.15 -6.03
C ARG A 63 14.53 -8.21 -5.32
N THR A 64 14.54 -8.28 -4.00
CA THR A 64 15.76 -8.19 -3.19
C THR A 64 15.92 -9.45 -2.36
N LYS A 65 16.85 -10.33 -2.75
CA LYS A 65 17.20 -11.53 -1.98
C LYS A 65 18.29 -11.29 -0.92
N ALA A 66 19.12 -10.25 -1.04
CA ALA A 66 20.26 -9.99 -0.15
C ALA A 66 20.82 -8.56 -0.26
N GLY A 67 19.99 -7.54 -0.03
CA GLY A 67 20.43 -6.14 -0.05
C GLY A 67 20.87 -5.65 1.32
N ILE A 68 21.91 -4.80 1.38
CA ILE A 68 22.32 -4.14 2.63
C ILE A 68 21.36 -2.99 2.90
N ARG A 69 20.67 -3.06 4.05
CA ARG A 69 19.80 -1.99 4.53
C ARG A 69 20.64 -0.86 5.13
N PRO A 70 20.27 0.42 4.94
CA PRO A 70 19.00 0.90 4.37
C PRO A 70 19.00 1.05 2.84
N TRP A 71 20.15 0.94 2.18
CA TRP A 71 20.30 1.33 0.77
C TRP A 71 19.46 0.49 -0.19
N SER A 72 19.28 -0.81 0.10
CA SER A 72 18.45 -1.67 -0.74
C SER A 72 16.98 -1.27 -0.74
N VAL A 73 16.45 -0.82 0.40
CA VAL A 73 15.08 -0.30 0.51
C VAL A 73 14.94 1.01 -0.25
N MET A 74 15.91 1.92 -0.11
CA MET A 74 15.93 3.18 -0.85
C MET A 74 15.94 2.95 -2.36
N LYS A 75 16.86 2.11 -2.84
CA LYS A 75 16.97 1.76 -4.27
C LYS A 75 15.69 1.11 -4.80
N TYR A 76 15.06 0.26 -4.00
CA TYR A 76 13.77 -0.32 -4.35
C TYR A 76 12.69 0.76 -4.50
N LEU A 77 12.56 1.64 -3.52
CA LEU A 77 11.58 2.73 -3.52
C LEU A 77 11.83 3.74 -4.65
N ASP A 78 13.08 4.13 -4.90
CA ASP A 78 13.43 4.99 -6.04
C ASP A 78 12.95 4.40 -7.36
N GLY A 79 13.11 3.08 -7.53
CA GLY A 79 12.59 2.37 -8.70
C GLY A 79 11.07 2.22 -8.74
N VAL A 80 10.38 2.20 -7.60
CA VAL A 80 8.90 2.21 -7.57
C VAL A 80 8.44 3.55 -8.11
N TYR A 81 8.98 4.63 -7.57
CA TYR A 81 8.56 5.99 -7.85
C TYR A 81 9.29 6.65 -9.03
N SER A 82 9.92 5.90 -9.93
CA SER A 82 10.56 6.46 -11.13
C SER A 82 9.61 6.58 -12.33
N ARG A 83 8.34 6.19 -12.18
CA ARG A 83 7.34 6.22 -13.26
C ARG A 83 6.69 7.60 -13.38
N LYS A 84 5.95 7.82 -14.48
CA LYS A 84 5.38 9.14 -14.81
C LYS A 84 4.08 9.43 -14.05
N GLU A 85 3.32 8.40 -13.67
CA GLU A 85 2.11 8.56 -12.87
C GLU A 85 2.43 8.92 -11.41
N ALA A 86 1.45 9.50 -10.70
CA ALA A 86 1.54 9.64 -9.26
C ALA A 86 1.38 8.28 -8.61
N ILE A 87 2.42 7.84 -7.91
CA ILE A 87 2.47 6.50 -7.36
C ILE A 87 2.20 6.56 -5.86
N GLY A 88 1.53 5.54 -5.34
CA GLY A 88 1.54 5.27 -3.93
C GLY A 88 1.41 3.80 -3.61
N PHE A 89 1.57 3.48 -2.33
CA PHE A 89 1.42 2.12 -1.86
C PHE A 89 0.83 2.06 -0.45
N LYS A 90 0.31 0.89 -0.07
CA LYS A 90 -0.13 0.65 1.31
C LYS A 90 1.04 0.32 2.21
N LEU A 91 1.16 1.06 3.30
CA LEU A 91 2.14 0.85 4.34
C LEU A 91 1.42 0.48 5.63
N MET A 92 1.59 -0.77 6.06
CA MET A 92 1.11 -1.22 7.36
C MET A 92 2.04 -0.71 8.46
N TYR A 93 1.52 -0.45 9.66
CA TYR A 93 2.36 -0.05 10.81
C TYR A 93 3.49 -1.06 11.09
N GLU A 94 3.20 -2.35 10.94
CA GLU A 94 4.13 -3.45 11.12
C GLU A 94 5.24 -3.43 10.07
N HIS A 95 4.91 -3.10 8.82
CA HIS A 95 5.91 -2.91 7.77
C HIS A 95 6.79 -1.70 8.08
N LEU A 96 6.23 -0.62 8.61
CA LEU A 96 7.00 0.57 8.97
C LEU A 96 7.93 0.31 10.16
N ARG A 97 7.51 -0.48 11.15
CA ARG A 97 8.38 -0.92 12.25
C ARG A 97 9.52 -1.81 11.75
N ALA A 98 9.23 -2.72 10.81
CA ALA A 98 10.25 -3.58 10.22
C ALA A 98 11.23 -2.83 9.31
N TYR A 99 10.75 -1.78 8.64
CA TYR A 99 11.48 -0.95 7.66
C TYR A 99 11.41 0.55 8.00
N PRO A 100 12.03 1.01 9.12
CA PRO A 100 11.94 2.40 9.55
C PRO A 100 12.56 3.39 8.57
N GLU A 101 13.50 2.96 7.72
CA GLU A 101 14.09 3.79 6.67
C GLU A 101 13.07 4.29 5.63
N ILE A 102 11.88 3.65 5.55
CA ILE A 102 10.76 4.15 4.74
C ILE A 102 10.31 5.54 5.23
N LEU A 103 10.36 5.83 6.54
CA LEU A 103 10.04 7.16 7.07
C LEU A 103 10.96 8.22 6.49
N TRP A 104 12.27 7.93 6.46
CA TRP A 104 13.24 8.86 5.90
C TRP A 104 12.99 9.10 4.41
N PHE A 105 12.63 8.05 3.66
CA PHE A 105 12.23 8.16 2.26
C PHE A 105 10.98 9.06 2.09
N ILE A 106 9.93 8.83 2.88
CA ILE A 106 8.69 9.63 2.88
C ILE A 106 9.00 11.12 3.09
N VAL A 107 9.83 11.44 4.09
CA VAL A 107 10.20 12.82 4.42
C VAL A 107 11.05 13.44 3.31
N LYS A 108 12.12 12.75 2.87
CA LYS A 108 13.04 13.22 1.83
C LYS A 108 12.31 13.54 0.53
N ARG A 109 11.38 12.68 0.13
CA ARG A 109 10.61 12.81 -1.12
C ARG A 109 9.33 13.64 -0.97
N ARG A 110 8.99 14.05 0.26
CA ARG A 110 7.76 14.82 0.58
C ARG A 110 6.48 14.13 0.11
N LEU A 111 6.41 12.81 0.31
CA LEU A 111 5.23 12.02 -0.03
C LEU A 111 4.01 12.49 0.76
N ARG A 112 2.83 12.49 0.12
CA ARG A 112 1.58 12.73 0.84
C ARG A 112 1.22 11.51 1.66
N VAL A 113 1.02 11.68 2.97
CA VAL A 113 0.60 10.58 3.85
C VAL A 113 -0.92 10.64 4.01
N ILE A 114 -1.59 9.59 3.58
CA ILE A 114 -3.01 9.34 3.85
C ILE A 114 -3.06 8.37 5.02
N HIS A 115 -3.43 8.86 6.20
CA HIS A 115 -3.53 8.03 7.40
C HIS A 115 -4.96 7.51 7.54
N LEU A 116 -5.15 6.20 7.31
CA LEU A 116 -6.46 5.55 7.41
C LEU A 116 -6.58 4.81 8.75
N VAL A 117 -7.56 5.22 9.54
CA VAL A 117 -7.91 4.61 10.83
C VAL A 117 -9.38 4.19 10.79
N ARG A 118 -9.72 3.09 11.48
CA ARG A 118 -11.10 2.66 11.72
C ARG A 118 -11.34 2.68 13.22
N ASP A 119 -12.26 3.52 13.67
CA ASP A 119 -12.49 3.77 15.10
C ASP A 119 -13.20 2.60 15.80
N ASN A 120 -14.02 1.83 15.07
CA ASN A 120 -14.69 0.65 15.62
C ASN A 120 -13.74 -0.55 15.66
N HIS A 121 -13.03 -0.71 16.78
CA HIS A 121 -12.10 -1.81 17.01
C HIS A 121 -12.78 -3.19 17.06
N LEU A 122 -14.02 -3.28 17.56
CA LEU A 122 -14.75 -4.54 17.60
C LEU A 122 -14.98 -5.09 16.19
N ASP A 123 -15.37 -4.22 15.26
CA ASP A 123 -15.53 -4.62 13.85
C ASP A 123 -14.22 -5.09 13.22
N VAL A 124 -13.09 -4.48 13.58
CA VAL A 124 -11.76 -4.88 13.08
C VAL A 124 -11.45 -6.30 13.53
N VAL A 125 -11.68 -6.62 14.81
CA VAL A 125 -11.46 -7.95 15.38
C VAL A 125 -12.38 -8.98 14.75
N ILE A 126 -13.68 -8.70 14.68
CA ILE A 126 -14.67 -9.60 14.04
C ILE A 126 -14.29 -9.85 12.58
N SER A 127 -13.92 -8.79 11.85
CA SER A 127 -13.53 -8.91 10.45
C SER A 127 -12.24 -9.72 10.26
N SER A 128 -11.29 -9.60 11.19
CA SER A 128 -10.06 -10.39 11.19
C SER A 128 -10.34 -11.87 11.47
N GLN A 129 -11.19 -12.15 12.46
CA GLN A 129 -11.60 -13.52 12.80
C GLN A 129 -12.34 -14.18 11.64
N LEU A 130 -13.34 -13.49 11.07
CA LEU A 130 -14.09 -13.99 9.92
C LEU A 130 -13.19 -14.27 8.71
N ALA A 131 -12.24 -13.39 8.41
CA ALA A 131 -11.30 -13.60 7.30
C ALA A 131 -10.35 -14.78 7.55
N SER A 132 -9.90 -14.96 8.79
CA SER A 132 -9.03 -16.08 9.18
C SER A 132 -9.76 -17.43 9.12
N THR A 133 -11.02 -17.48 9.55
CA THR A 133 -11.85 -18.70 9.50
C THR A 133 -12.34 -19.04 8.09
N SER A 134 -12.67 -18.04 7.28
CA SER A 134 -13.22 -18.25 5.92
C SER A 134 -12.16 -18.32 4.81
N GLY A 135 -10.90 -17.94 5.10
CA GLY A 135 -9.84 -17.77 4.10
C GLY A 135 -10.09 -16.63 3.10
N THR A 136 -11.18 -15.88 3.24
CA THR A 136 -11.59 -14.84 2.30
C THR A 136 -11.33 -13.44 2.87
N TRP A 137 -10.35 -12.75 2.29
CA TRP A 137 -9.86 -11.47 2.81
C TRP A 137 -10.49 -10.24 2.14
N HIS A 138 -11.12 -10.41 0.98
CA HIS A 138 -11.75 -9.34 0.20
C HIS A 138 -13.14 -9.79 -0.25
N ARG A 139 -14.15 -8.96 0.02
CA ARG A 139 -15.51 -9.12 -0.51
C ARG A 139 -15.63 -8.18 -1.72
N THR A 140 -15.63 -8.74 -2.92
CA THR A 140 -15.96 -8.01 -4.15
C THR A 140 -17.49 -7.88 -4.25
N ARG A 141 -17.99 -6.81 -4.88
CA ARG A 141 -19.40 -6.42 -4.86
C ARG A 141 -20.33 -7.31 -5.72
N ASP A 142 -19.85 -8.47 -6.17
CA ASP A 142 -20.58 -9.40 -7.05
C ASP A 142 -21.14 -10.63 -6.28
N GLU A 143 -21.20 -10.55 -4.94
CA GLU A 143 -21.85 -11.53 -4.05
C GLU A 143 -22.66 -10.84 -2.94
#